data_AF-A0A2N6UIL4-F1
#
_entry.id   AF-A0A2N6UIL4-F1
#
_cell.length_a   1.000
_cell.length_b   1.000
_cell.length_c   1.000
_cell.angle_alpha   90.00
_cell.angle_beta   90.00
_cell.angle_gamma   90.00
#
_symmetry.space_group_name_H-M   'P 1'
#
loop_
_entity.id
_entity.type
_entity.pdbx_description
1 polymer ?
#
loop_
_entity_poly.entity_id
_entity_poly.type
_entity_poly.pdbx_seq_one_letter_code
_entity_poly.pdbx_strand_id
1 'polypeptide(L)'
;MYKDKFGNIPNKDKINYYLIESNQNLGPWVTRLKLIGKSAKMIGKELKLDPDIAYACGSLFEIGKKENKKGLAQVMTGFNILRNESYFFPARIAITSKFIIKDIKTFDENFNIEKKDQKKLENLLKSYQYNDYDKLIQVLDKSILENYVGIENYYKDKKEDKEKEMKILKDYQKYFEEKLKNSIKYYVDKNAR
;
A
#
# COMPACT_ATOMS: atom_id res chain seq x y z
N MET A 1 14.78 9.18 -7.69
CA MET A 1 15.77 8.27 -8.34
C MET A 1 15.08 7.53 -9.47
N TYR A 2 15.76 7.31 -10.59
CA TYR A 2 15.21 6.54 -11.70
C TYR A 2 15.47 5.05 -11.50
N LYS A 3 14.49 4.20 -11.80
CA LYS A 3 14.60 2.73 -11.81
C LYS A 3 14.08 2.22 -13.14
N ASP A 4 14.88 1.41 -13.82
CA ASP A 4 14.50 0.83 -15.13
C ASP A 4 13.15 0.11 -15.03
N LYS A 5 12.28 0.30 -16.04
CA LYS A 5 10.88 -0.22 -16.10
C LYS A 5 9.89 0.33 -15.06
N PHE A 6 10.35 1.04 -14.02
CA PHE A 6 9.48 1.60 -12.97
C PHE A 6 9.45 3.14 -12.97
N GLY A 7 10.37 3.79 -13.69
CA GLY A 7 10.44 5.24 -13.83
C GLY A 7 10.99 5.92 -12.59
N ASN A 8 10.48 7.11 -12.29
CA ASN A 8 10.90 7.85 -11.10
C ASN A 8 10.31 7.24 -9.83
N ILE A 9 11.16 7.06 -8.83
CA ILE A 9 10.84 6.56 -7.49
C ILE A 9 11.36 7.58 -6.48
N PRO A 10 10.57 7.97 -5.46
CA PRO A 10 11.04 8.90 -4.45
C PRO A 10 12.13 8.23 -3.61
N ASN A 11 13.20 8.98 -3.31
CA ASN A 11 14.24 8.52 -2.40
C ASN A 11 13.78 8.68 -0.94
N LYS A 12 14.60 8.23 0.00
CA LYS A 12 14.31 8.28 1.44
C LYS A 12 13.97 9.70 1.92
N ASP A 13 14.70 10.71 1.44
CA ASP A 13 14.50 12.10 1.87
C ASP A 13 13.16 12.64 1.37
N LYS A 14 12.81 12.39 0.10
CA LYS A 14 11.49 12.79 -0.43
C LYS A 14 10.35 12.05 0.27
N ILE A 15 10.53 10.78 0.64
CA ILE A 15 9.55 10.02 1.44
C ILE A 15 9.35 10.67 2.81
N ASN A 16 10.45 11.02 3.50
CA ASN A 16 10.40 11.70 4.79
C ASN A 16 9.73 13.08 4.69
N TYR A 17 10.06 13.84 3.65
CA TYR A 17 9.42 15.13 3.36
C TYR A 17 7.90 14.97 3.22
N TYR A 18 7.42 13.95 2.50
CA TYR A 18 5.98 13.70 2.36
C TYR A 18 5.29 13.26 3.64
N LEU A 19 5.95 12.43 4.44
CA LEU A 19 5.36 11.85 5.66
C LEU A 19 5.43 12.78 6.87
N ILE A 20 6.40 13.71 6.90
CA ILE A 20 6.70 14.54 8.08
C ILE A 20 6.65 16.02 7.72
N GLU A 21 7.57 16.50 6.88
CA GLU A 21 7.83 17.94 6.73
C GLU A 21 6.70 18.70 6.03
N SER A 22 6.13 18.11 4.97
CA SER A 22 5.00 18.67 4.22
C SER A 22 3.64 18.16 4.69
N ASN A 23 3.62 17.41 5.79
CA ASN A 23 2.44 16.72 6.29
C ASN A 23 1.82 17.49 7.45
N GLN A 24 0.67 18.12 7.18
CA GLN A 24 -0.10 18.83 8.21
C GLN A 24 -1.04 17.91 8.99
N ASN A 25 -1.21 16.65 8.56
CA ASN A 25 -2.01 15.64 9.24
C ASN A 25 -1.12 14.53 9.80
N LEU A 26 -0.31 14.85 10.81
CA LEU A 26 0.50 13.87 11.52
C LEU A 26 -0.38 12.99 12.41
N GLY A 27 -0.08 11.69 12.46
CA GLY A 27 -0.82 10.76 13.32
C GLY A 27 -0.35 9.31 13.20
N PRO A 28 -1.06 8.37 13.84
CA PRO A 28 -0.68 6.94 13.87
C PRO A 28 -0.46 6.32 12.49
N TRP A 29 -1.15 6.81 11.47
CA TRP A 29 -0.97 6.36 10.09
C TRP A 29 0.46 6.59 9.57
N VAL A 30 1.14 7.66 9.99
CA VAL A 30 2.52 7.94 9.59
C VAL A 30 3.46 6.87 10.15
N THR A 31 3.32 6.53 11.43
CA THR A 31 4.10 5.47 12.08
C THR A 31 3.86 4.12 11.41
N ARG A 32 2.60 3.81 11.13
CA ARG A 32 2.21 2.60 10.38
C ARG A 32 2.85 2.53 8.99
N LEU A 33 2.81 3.61 8.21
CA LEU A 33 3.44 3.63 6.87
C LEU A 33 4.97 3.52 6.94
N LYS A 34 5.61 4.08 7.97
CA LYS A 34 7.05 3.86 8.21
C LYS A 34 7.35 2.39 8.51
N LEU A 35 6.54 1.74 9.34
CA LEU A 35 6.67 0.31 9.65
C LEU A 35 6.47 -0.56 8.40
N ILE A 36 5.40 -0.31 7.63
CA ILE A 36 5.11 -1.03 6.39
C ILE A 36 6.23 -0.83 5.38
N GLY A 37 6.68 0.41 5.16
CA GLY A 37 7.79 0.71 4.24
C GLY A 37 9.08 -0.02 4.61
N LYS A 38 9.51 0.07 5.87
CA LYS A 38 10.72 -0.65 6.34
C LYS A 38 10.59 -2.17 6.17
N SER A 39 9.43 -2.72 6.49
CA SER A 39 9.14 -4.16 6.34
C SER A 39 9.18 -4.57 4.87
N ALA A 40 8.51 -3.81 3.99
CA ALA A 40 8.53 -4.02 2.55
C ALA A 40 9.95 -3.95 1.96
N LYS A 41 10.79 -3.02 2.44
CA LYS A 41 12.19 -2.91 2.03
C LYS A 41 12.98 -4.19 2.34
N MET A 42 12.83 -4.71 3.57
CA MET A 42 13.55 -5.92 4.00
C MET A 42 13.08 -7.16 3.28
N ILE A 43 11.76 -7.35 3.20
CA ILE A 43 11.12 -8.48 2.50
C ILE A 43 11.47 -8.41 1.00
N GLY A 44 11.31 -7.25 0.38
CA GLY A 44 11.60 -7.03 -1.04
C GLY A 44 13.04 -7.41 -1.41
N LYS A 45 14.02 -7.02 -0.58
CA LYS A 45 15.43 -7.42 -0.78
C LYS A 45 15.61 -8.93 -0.84
N GLU A 46 14.93 -9.68 0.04
CA GLU A 46 15.04 -11.13 0.10
C GLU A 46 14.32 -11.83 -1.06
N LEU A 47 13.20 -11.26 -1.49
CA LEU A 47 12.46 -11.68 -2.68
C LEU A 47 13.12 -11.28 -4.01
N LYS A 48 14.33 -10.67 -3.97
CA LYS A 48 15.04 -10.13 -5.14
C LYS A 48 14.25 -9.03 -5.89
N LEU A 49 13.36 -8.34 -5.20
CA LEU A 49 12.77 -7.08 -5.65
C LEU A 49 13.75 -5.93 -5.40
N ASP A 50 13.52 -4.79 -6.05
CA ASP A 50 14.26 -3.57 -5.74
C ASP A 50 13.80 -3.03 -4.37
N PRO A 51 14.69 -2.99 -3.37
CA PRO A 51 14.32 -2.62 -2.01
C PRO A 51 13.86 -1.17 -1.88
N ASP A 52 14.33 -0.27 -2.75
CA ASP A 52 13.94 1.14 -2.69
C ASP A 52 12.56 1.37 -3.31
N ILE A 53 12.20 0.60 -4.36
CA ILE A 53 10.82 0.56 -4.87
C ILE A 53 9.88 0.05 -3.79
N ALA A 54 10.20 -1.09 -3.16
CA ALA A 54 9.38 -1.67 -2.10
C ALA A 54 9.21 -0.69 -0.92
N TYR A 55 10.28 0.00 -0.53
CA TYR A 55 10.25 1.04 0.50
C TYR A 55 9.31 2.19 0.12
N ALA A 56 9.47 2.77 -1.07
CA ALA A 56 8.64 3.88 -1.55
C ALA A 56 7.16 3.50 -1.62
N CYS A 57 6.85 2.34 -2.18
CA CYS A 57 5.50 1.83 -2.29
C CYS A 57 4.85 1.60 -0.91
N GLY A 58 5.56 0.95 0.01
CA GLY A 58 5.06 0.71 1.37
C GLY A 58 4.93 1.96 2.23
N SER A 59 5.77 2.98 2.00
CA SER A 59 5.74 4.22 2.76
C SER A 59 4.72 5.25 2.25
N LEU A 60 4.28 5.17 0.99
CA LEU A 60 3.47 6.24 0.38
C LEU A 60 2.10 5.81 -0.14
N PHE A 61 1.71 4.53 -0.04
CA PHE A 61 0.44 4.07 -0.60
C PHE A 61 -0.82 4.75 0.01
N GLU A 62 -0.74 5.27 1.25
CA GLU A 62 -1.82 6.08 1.84
C GLU A 62 -1.48 7.58 1.93
N ILE A 63 -0.58 8.10 1.09
CA ILE A 63 -0.11 9.49 1.23
C ILE A 63 -1.22 10.55 1.15
N GLY A 64 -2.36 10.22 0.52
CA GLY A 64 -3.55 11.10 0.50
C GLY A 64 -4.10 11.45 1.89
N LYS A 65 -3.74 10.71 2.95
CA LYS A 65 -4.07 11.06 4.34
C LYS A 65 -3.47 12.41 4.75
N LYS A 66 -2.35 12.84 4.16
CA LYS A 66 -1.71 14.12 4.50
C LYS A 66 -2.63 15.33 4.30
N GLU A 67 -3.61 15.21 3.39
CA GLU A 67 -4.58 16.26 3.04
C GLU A 67 -5.92 16.12 3.80
N ASN A 68 -5.95 15.38 4.91
CA ASN A 68 -7.15 15.11 5.72
C ASN A 68 -8.33 14.49 4.94
N LYS A 69 -8.05 13.83 3.81
CA LYS A 69 -9.07 13.12 3.01
C LYS A 69 -9.32 11.71 3.56
N LYS A 70 -10.54 11.22 3.36
CA LYS A 70 -11.01 9.87 3.74
C LYS A 70 -11.70 9.21 2.54
N GLY A 71 -11.98 7.91 2.59
CA GLY A 71 -12.67 7.20 1.52
C GLY A 71 -11.94 7.27 0.17
N LEU A 72 -12.68 7.21 -0.94
CA LEU A 72 -12.10 7.27 -2.28
C LEU A 72 -11.40 8.60 -2.58
N ALA A 73 -11.80 9.69 -1.91
CA ALA A 73 -11.10 10.97 -2.03
C ALA A 73 -9.65 10.87 -1.54
N GLN A 74 -9.39 10.09 -0.48
CA GLN A 74 -8.02 9.83 0.00
C GLN A 74 -7.20 9.08 -1.05
N VAL A 75 -7.77 8.04 -1.65
CA VAL A 75 -7.11 7.22 -2.67
C VAL A 75 -6.72 8.07 -3.88
N MET A 76 -7.68 8.82 -4.42
CA MET A 76 -7.44 9.68 -5.58
C MET A 76 -6.48 10.82 -5.28
N THR A 77 -6.52 11.39 -4.08
CA THR A 77 -5.57 12.42 -3.65
C THR A 77 -4.14 11.86 -3.60
N GLY A 78 -3.96 10.67 -3.00
CA GLY A 78 -2.65 10.00 -2.97
C GLY A 78 -2.11 9.68 -4.37
N PHE A 79 -2.97 9.16 -5.24
CA PHE A 79 -2.63 8.93 -6.65
C PHE A 79 -2.18 10.22 -7.35
N ASN A 80 -2.92 11.32 -7.19
CA ASN A 80 -2.60 12.60 -7.84
C ASN A 80 -1.30 13.23 -7.31
N ILE A 81 -1.06 13.21 -6.00
CA ILE A 81 0.20 13.68 -5.40
C ILE A 81 1.40 12.98 -6.06
N LEU A 82 1.35 11.65 -6.14
CA LEU A 82 2.45 10.85 -6.69
C LEU A 82 2.56 11.01 -8.22
N ARG A 83 1.44 11.11 -8.94
CA ARG A 83 1.44 11.33 -10.40
C ARG A 83 2.04 12.68 -10.79
N ASN A 84 1.72 13.74 -10.05
CA ASN A 84 2.19 15.10 -10.36
C ASN A 84 3.72 15.21 -10.24
N GLU A 85 4.34 14.36 -9.41
CA GLU A 85 5.79 14.27 -9.26
C GLU A 85 6.42 13.16 -10.13
N SER A 86 5.66 12.63 -11.09
CA SER A 86 6.06 11.56 -11.99
C SER A 86 6.43 10.24 -11.31
N TYR A 87 6.01 10.02 -10.06
CA TYR A 87 6.16 8.75 -9.34
C TYR A 87 5.06 7.77 -9.74
N PHE A 88 5.05 7.38 -11.01
CA PHE A 88 3.94 6.64 -11.63
C PHE A 88 3.71 5.26 -11.03
N PHE A 89 4.78 4.52 -10.72
CA PHE A 89 4.65 3.20 -10.10
C PHE A 89 4.14 3.28 -8.64
N PRO A 90 4.69 4.14 -7.76
CA PRO A 90 4.09 4.42 -6.45
C PRO A 90 2.63 4.90 -6.53
N ALA A 91 2.29 5.76 -7.50
CA ALA A 91 0.93 6.25 -7.68
C ALA A 91 -0.05 5.11 -7.97
N ARG A 92 0.33 4.17 -8.84
CA ARG A 92 -0.45 2.94 -9.07
C ARG A 92 -0.66 2.17 -7.78
N ILE A 93 0.39 1.97 -6.96
CA ILE A 93 0.29 1.22 -5.70
C ILE A 93 -0.67 1.89 -4.69
N ALA A 94 -0.73 3.24 -4.67
CA ALA A 94 -1.70 3.97 -3.86
C ALA A 94 -3.16 3.60 -4.20
N ILE A 95 -3.42 3.17 -5.45
CA ILE A 95 -4.71 2.59 -5.86
C ILE A 95 -4.75 1.10 -5.50
N THR A 96 -3.84 0.29 -6.05
CA THR A 96 -3.98 -1.17 -6.03
C THR A 96 -3.93 -1.76 -4.63
N SER A 97 -3.24 -1.11 -3.69
CA SER A 97 -3.22 -1.49 -2.26
C SER A 97 -4.61 -1.51 -1.62
N LYS A 98 -5.57 -0.74 -2.16
CA LYS A 98 -6.95 -0.62 -1.64
C LYS A 98 -7.95 -1.57 -2.29
N PHE A 99 -7.55 -2.28 -3.34
CA PHE A 99 -8.42 -3.13 -4.15
C PHE A 99 -7.79 -4.49 -4.36
N ILE A 100 -7.95 -5.41 -3.39
CA ILE A 100 -7.48 -6.81 -3.54
C ILE A 100 -8.18 -7.44 -4.76
N ILE A 101 -9.48 -7.18 -4.89
CA ILE A 101 -10.29 -7.49 -6.06
C ILE A 101 -10.39 -6.22 -6.91
N LYS A 102 -10.23 -6.33 -8.23
CA LYS A 102 -10.26 -5.20 -9.18
C LYS A 102 -11.68 -4.73 -9.49
N ASP A 103 -12.47 -4.47 -8.46
CA ASP A 103 -13.80 -3.90 -8.56
C ASP A 103 -13.92 -2.78 -7.54
N ILE A 104 -14.31 -1.59 -8.00
CA ILE A 104 -14.46 -0.43 -7.13
C ILE A 104 -15.48 -0.70 -6.02
N LYS A 105 -16.46 -1.58 -6.26
CA LYS A 105 -17.52 -1.95 -5.31
C LYS A 105 -17.00 -2.70 -4.08
N THR A 106 -15.77 -3.21 -4.10
CA THR A 106 -15.16 -3.87 -2.93
C THR A 106 -14.47 -2.88 -1.98
N PHE A 107 -14.69 -1.57 -2.16
CA PHE A 107 -14.13 -0.55 -1.29
C PHE A 107 -14.99 -0.36 -0.04
N ASP A 108 -14.38 -0.55 1.13
CA ASP A 108 -15.06 -0.60 2.44
C ASP A 108 -15.47 0.78 3.01
N GLU A 109 -15.12 1.88 2.31
CA GLU A 109 -15.36 3.25 2.79
C GLU A 109 -16.18 4.08 1.79
N ASN A 110 -16.38 5.36 2.10
CA ASN A 110 -17.24 6.26 1.33
C ASN A 110 -16.75 6.50 -0.10
N PHE A 111 -17.69 6.50 -1.05
CA PHE A 111 -17.48 6.84 -2.46
C PHE A 111 -17.56 8.36 -2.68
N ASN A 112 -16.86 9.12 -1.83
CA ASN A 112 -16.90 10.58 -1.74
C ASN A 112 -16.10 11.31 -2.85
N ILE A 113 -16.26 10.86 -4.09
CA ILE A 113 -15.68 11.46 -5.30
C ILE A 113 -16.73 11.49 -6.42
N GLU A 114 -16.56 12.38 -7.39
CA GLU A 114 -17.48 12.49 -8.53
C GLU A 114 -17.53 11.21 -9.38
N LYS A 115 -18.66 10.97 -10.05
CA LYS A 115 -18.83 9.80 -10.93
C LYS A 115 -17.78 9.69 -12.04
N LYS A 116 -17.28 10.82 -12.55
CA LYS A 116 -16.19 10.85 -13.54
C LYS A 116 -14.90 10.24 -12.96
N ASP A 117 -14.59 10.53 -11.69
CA ASP A 117 -13.39 10.03 -11.01
C ASP A 117 -13.56 8.57 -10.59
N GLN A 118 -14.78 8.14 -10.24
CA GLN A 118 -15.10 6.71 -10.04
C GLN A 118 -14.85 5.92 -11.34
N LYS A 119 -15.36 6.40 -12.48
CA LYS A 119 -15.14 5.75 -13.79
C LYS A 119 -13.65 5.73 -14.18
N LYS A 120 -12.91 6.80 -13.88
CA LYS A 120 -11.45 6.85 -14.06
C LYS A 120 -10.77 5.78 -13.20
N LEU A 121 -11.13 5.66 -11.93
CA LEU A 121 -10.58 4.66 -11.01
C LEU A 121 -10.88 3.23 -11.48
N GLU A 122 -12.10 2.95 -11.92
CA GLU A 122 -12.48 1.66 -12.51
C GLU A 122 -11.62 1.30 -13.72
N ASN A 123 -11.40 2.26 -14.64
CA ASN A 123 -10.56 2.04 -15.82
C ASN A 123 -9.09 1.78 -15.44
N LEU A 124 -8.55 2.53 -14.48
CA LEU A 124 -7.21 2.30 -13.96
C LEU A 124 -7.09 0.89 -13.37
N LEU A 125 -8.02 0.49 -12.50
CA LEU A 125 -8.04 -0.86 -11.90
C LEU A 125 -8.08 -1.97 -12.95
N LYS A 126 -8.91 -1.83 -13.99
CA LYS A 126 -8.99 -2.81 -15.10
C LYS A 126 -7.66 -2.93 -15.86
N SER A 127 -6.96 -1.81 -16.06
CA SER A 127 -5.69 -1.79 -16.81
C SER A 127 -4.49 -2.33 -16.04
N TYR A 128 -4.50 -2.28 -14.69
CA TYR A 128 -3.35 -2.69 -13.90
C TYR A 128 -3.27 -4.20 -13.73
N GLN A 129 -2.10 -4.80 -14.02
CA GLN A 129 -1.80 -6.21 -13.73
C GLN A 129 -0.94 -6.32 -12.47
N TYR A 130 -1.48 -6.86 -11.38
CA TYR A 130 -0.80 -6.87 -10.07
C TYR A 130 0.47 -7.72 -10.11
N ASN A 131 1.58 -7.10 -9.73
CA ASN A 131 2.86 -7.76 -9.57
C ASN A 131 3.17 -7.95 -8.08
N ASP A 132 4.37 -8.43 -7.78
CA ASP A 132 4.75 -8.76 -6.41
C ASP A 132 4.82 -7.54 -5.49
N TYR A 133 5.05 -6.33 -5.99
CA TYR A 133 4.93 -5.12 -5.17
C TYR A 133 3.48 -4.84 -4.78
N ASP A 134 2.52 -4.94 -5.71
CA ASP A 134 1.10 -4.74 -5.38
C ASP A 134 0.65 -5.75 -4.32
N LYS A 135 0.95 -7.04 -4.54
CA LYS A 135 0.56 -8.13 -3.64
C LYS A 135 1.22 -7.99 -2.28
N LEU A 136 2.52 -7.66 -2.22
CA LEU A 136 3.23 -7.48 -0.97
C LEU A 136 2.64 -6.33 -0.16
N ILE A 137 2.38 -5.18 -0.79
CA ILE A 137 1.79 -4.04 -0.08
C ILE A 137 0.36 -4.33 0.35
N GLN A 138 -0.44 -5.08 -0.41
CA GLN A 138 -1.77 -5.53 0.02
C GLN A 138 -1.70 -6.43 1.26
N VAL A 139 -0.80 -7.42 1.28
CA VAL A 139 -0.60 -8.29 2.45
C VAL A 139 -0.17 -7.48 3.67
N LEU A 140 0.80 -6.58 3.52
CA LEU A 140 1.27 -5.73 4.62
C LEU A 140 0.20 -4.76 5.13
N ASP A 141 -0.54 -4.08 4.24
CA ASP A 141 -1.66 -3.20 4.62
C ASP A 141 -2.73 -3.98 5.39
N LYS A 142 -3.02 -5.23 5.00
CA LYS A 142 -4.05 -6.06 5.62
C LYS A 142 -3.53 -6.98 6.72
N SER A 143 -2.32 -6.75 7.22
CA SER A 143 -1.74 -7.51 8.33
C SER A 143 -1.12 -6.65 9.43
N ILE A 144 -1.06 -5.33 9.23
CA ILE A 144 -0.36 -4.39 10.11
C ILE A 144 -1.28 -3.24 10.50
N LEU A 145 -1.44 -3.05 11.82
CA LEU A 145 -2.03 -1.86 12.43
C LEU A 145 -0.90 -1.03 13.06
N GLU A 146 -0.78 -1.04 14.38
CA GLU A 146 0.39 -0.50 15.09
C GLU A 146 1.54 -1.52 15.15
N ASN A 147 1.19 -2.80 15.11
CA ASN A 147 2.05 -3.97 15.08
C ASN A 147 1.51 -5.00 14.07
N TYR A 148 2.23 -6.12 13.89
CA TYR A 148 1.72 -7.23 13.12
C TYR A 148 0.54 -7.90 13.84
N VAL A 149 -0.62 -7.90 13.21
CA VAL A 149 -1.85 -8.56 13.69
C VAL A 149 -2.21 -9.79 12.85
N GLY A 150 -1.74 -9.86 11.60
CA GLY A 150 -2.12 -10.89 10.63
C GLY A 150 -3.47 -10.62 9.96
N ILE A 151 -3.71 -11.30 8.84
CA ILE A 151 -4.89 -11.07 7.97
C ILE A 151 -6.20 -11.32 8.72
N GLU A 152 -6.30 -12.42 9.45
CA GLU A 152 -7.56 -12.79 10.14
C GLU A 152 -7.94 -11.75 11.20
N ASN A 153 -7.00 -11.37 12.06
CA ASN A 153 -7.26 -10.36 13.09
C ASN A 153 -7.48 -8.95 12.51
N TYR A 154 -6.94 -8.66 11.32
CA TYR A 154 -7.22 -7.39 10.65
C TYR A 154 -8.70 -7.27 10.25
N TYR A 155 -9.32 -8.38 9.86
CA TYR A 155 -10.71 -8.42 9.40
C TYR A 155 -11.73 -8.80 10.49
N LYS A 156 -11.30 -9.23 11.69
CA LYS A 156 -12.17 -9.78 12.74
C LYS A 156 -13.38 -8.89 13.12
N ASP A 157 -13.23 -7.57 13.07
CA ASP A 157 -14.26 -6.60 13.49
C ASP A 157 -15.02 -5.99 12.30
N LYS A 158 -14.79 -6.47 11.07
CA LYS A 158 -15.44 -5.95 9.86
C LYS A 158 -16.81 -6.60 9.71
N LYS A 159 -17.82 -5.77 9.46
CA LYS A 159 -19.22 -6.20 9.31
C LYS A 159 -19.54 -6.84 7.96
N GLU A 160 -18.73 -6.55 6.96
CA GLU A 160 -18.88 -7.10 5.60
C GLU A 160 -18.17 -8.44 5.49
N ASP A 161 -18.74 -9.33 4.68
CA ASP A 161 -18.07 -10.57 4.28
C ASP A 161 -16.83 -10.24 3.44
N LYS A 162 -15.66 -10.64 3.94
CA LYS A 162 -14.34 -10.47 3.31
C LYS A 162 -13.66 -11.80 3.03
N GLU A 163 -14.40 -12.91 3.02
CA GLU A 163 -13.84 -14.25 2.80
C GLU A 163 -13.01 -14.34 1.52
N LYS A 164 -13.53 -13.73 0.44
CA LYS A 164 -12.85 -13.74 -0.86
C LYS A 164 -11.54 -12.94 -0.84
N GLU A 165 -11.53 -11.72 -0.32
CA GLU A 165 -10.30 -10.95 -0.15
C GLU A 165 -9.31 -11.66 0.78
N MET A 166 -9.77 -12.18 1.91
CA MET A 166 -8.94 -12.90 2.87
C MET A 166 -8.28 -14.13 2.24
N LYS A 167 -9.01 -14.89 1.42
CA LYS A 167 -8.46 -16.03 0.69
C LYS A 167 -7.33 -15.60 -0.24
N ILE A 168 -7.55 -14.56 -1.05
CA ILE A 168 -6.53 -14.02 -1.97
C ILE A 168 -5.29 -13.54 -1.21
N LEU A 169 -5.49 -12.82 -0.10
CA LEU A 169 -4.39 -12.31 0.72
C LEU A 169 -3.60 -13.43 1.39
N LYS A 170 -4.26 -14.49 1.86
CA LYS A 170 -3.60 -15.68 2.42
C LYS A 170 -2.80 -16.42 1.35
N ASP A 171 -3.32 -16.52 0.13
CA ASP A 171 -2.58 -17.10 -0.99
C ASP A 171 -1.33 -16.27 -1.34
N TYR A 172 -1.43 -14.93 -1.32
CA TYR A 172 -0.28 -14.04 -1.51
C TYR A 172 0.73 -14.15 -0.37
N GLN A 173 0.27 -14.17 0.88
CA GLN A 173 1.14 -14.35 2.05
C GLN A 173 1.91 -15.66 1.92
N LYS A 174 1.22 -16.79 1.66
CA LYS A 174 1.85 -18.10 1.47
C LYS A 174 2.87 -18.07 0.33
N TYR A 175 2.51 -17.49 -0.82
CA TYR A 175 3.42 -17.32 -1.96
C TYR A 175 4.72 -16.61 -1.58
N PHE A 176 4.67 -15.60 -0.72
CA PHE A 176 5.88 -14.90 -0.25
C PHE A 176 6.63 -15.70 0.81
N GLU A 177 5.94 -16.24 1.81
CA GLU A 177 6.57 -16.97 2.91
C GLU A 177 7.30 -18.25 2.45
N GLU A 178 6.85 -18.88 1.36
CA GLU A 178 7.59 -19.99 0.72
C GLU A 178 8.95 -19.57 0.12
N LYS A 179 9.15 -18.27 -0.15
CA LYS A 179 10.41 -17.72 -0.72
C LYS A 179 11.25 -17.00 0.32
N LEU A 180 10.71 -16.74 1.51
CA LEU A 180 11.38 -16.06 2.61
C LEU A 180 12.00 -17.08 3.57
N LYS A 181 13.10 -16.71 4.20
CA LYS A 181 13.72 -17.51 5.28
C LYS A 181 12.89 -17.48 6.56
N ASN A 182 12.09 -16.43 6.76
CA ASN A 182 11.25 -16.24 7.94
C ASN A 182 9.84 -15.82 7.52
N SER A 183 8.89 -15.87 8.45
CA SER A 183 7.53 -15.36 8.23
C SER A 183 7.52 -13.85 8.03
N ILE A 184 6.47 -13.31 7.38
CA ILE A 184 6.27 -11.86 7.24
C ILE A 184 6.28 -11.19 8.62
N LYS A 185 5.66 -11.83 9.63
CA LYS A 185 5.65 -11.37 11.02
C LYS A 185 7.06 -11.07 11.55
N TYR A 186 8.04 -11.93 11.29
CA TYR A 186 9.42 -11.74 11.74
C TYR A 186 10.01 -10.41 11.23
N TYR A 187 9.82 -10.10 9.94
CA TYR A 187 10.35 -8.86 9.36
C TYR A 187 9.63 -7.63 9.92
N VAL A 188 8.31 -7.72 10.18
CA VAL A 188 7.55 -6.62 10.77
C VAL A 188 8.01 -6.36 12.21
N ASP A 189 8.08 -7.39 13.05
CA ASP A 189 8.50 -7.27 14.45
C ASP A 189 9.93 -6.72 14.58
N LYS A 190 10.83 -7.08 13.65
CA LYS A 190 12.18 -6.55 13.60
C LYS A 190 12.24 -5.04 13.31
N ASN A 191 11.23 -4.50 12.63
CA ASN A 191 11.14 -3.06 12.28
C ASN A 191 10.24 -2.26 13.23
N ALA A 192 9.54 -2.93 14.15
CA ALA A 192 8.73 -2.31 15.19
C ALA A 192 9.54 -1.89 16.43
N ARG A 193 10.79 -2.35 16.52
CA ARG A 193 11.80 -1.94 17.51
C ARG A 193 12.60 -0.74 17.00
#